data_AF-A0AAW8NBT6-F1
#
_entry.id   AF-A0AAW8NBT6-F1
#
_cell.length_a   1.000
_cell.length_b   1.000
_cell.length_c   1.000
_cell.angle_alpha   90.00
_cell.angle_beta   90.00
_cell.angle_gamma   90.00
#
_symmetry.space_group_name_H-M   'P 1'
#
loop_
_entity.id
_entity.type
_entity.pdbx_description
1 polymer ?
#
loop_
_entity_poly.entity_id
_entity_poly.type
_entity_poly.pdbx_seq_one_letter_code
_entity_poly.pdbx_strand_id
1 'polypeptide(L)'
;MKHKLWLTFAVILVLAATAHFMVRSAEDKVTDRMLSQADRFAIPADWKLIDEIVRPERFMCISTNPCPSMSRRWETGKELTDNDVAAVVSGVGVEMTADGPCKRQPNVIGNSTICLFTGKDGEFNYWLSVASPGPGEPQKVGLNIRARTL
;
A
#
# COMPACT_ATOMS: atom_id res chain seq x y z
N MET A 1 -3.25 -32.54 -44.72
CA MET A 1 -4.15 -31.58 -44.04
C MET A 1 -4.03 -31.59 -42.51
N LYS A 2 -4.11 -32.75 -41.83
CA LYS A 2 -4.04 -32.85 -40.35
C LYS A 2 -2.79 -32.23 -39.70
N HIS A 3 -1.62 -32.42 -40.32
CA HIS A 3 -0.34 -31.92 -39.78
C HIS A 3 -0.21 -30.39 -39.80
N LYS A 4 -0.76 -29.74 -40.85
CA LYS A 4 -0.81 -28.28 -40.96
C LYS A 4 -1.74 -27.70 -39.90
N LEU A 5 -2.91 -28.33 -39.69
CA LEU A 5 -3.87 -27.90 -38.65
C LEU A 5 -3.28 -27.96 -37.24
N TRP A 6 -2.50 -29.02 -36.94
CA TRP A 6 -1.84 -29.19 -35.65
C TRP A 6 -0.73 -28.17 -35.42
N LEU A 7 0.05 -27.86 -36.46
CA LEU A 7 1.05 -26.80 -36.44
C LEU A 7 0.41 -25.43 -36.18
N THR A 8 -0.69 -25.11 -36.86
CA THR A 8 -1.39 -23.83 -36.64
C THR A 8 -1.90 -23.72 -35.20
N PHE A 9 -2.48 -24.80 -34.66
CA PHE A 9 -2.96 -24.82 -33.28
C PHE A 9 -1.83 -24.65 -32.26
N ALA A 10 -0.70 -25.34 -32.46
CA ALA A 10 0.48 -25.19 -31.60
C ALA A 10 1.01 -23.74 -31.61
N VAL A 11 1.06 -23.10 -32.78
CA VAL A 11 1.47 -21.69 -32.89
C VAL A 11 0.52 -20.77 -32.13
N ILE A 12 -0.80 -20.96 -32.25
CA ILE A 12 -1.80 -20.17 -31.52
C ILE A 12 -1.63 -20.33 -30.00
N LEU A 13 -1.42 -21.55 -29.51
CA LEU A 13 -1.19 -21.80 -28.09
C LEU A 13 0.07 -21.12 -27.57
N VAL A 14 1.16 -21.17 -28.33
CA VAL A 14 2.42 -20.50 -27.96
C VAL A 14 2.24 -18.99 -27.91
N LEU A 15 1.54 -18.40 -28.89
CA LEU A 15 1.25 -16.97 -28.91
C LEU A 15 0.37 -16.56 -27.73
N ALA A 16 -0.69 -17.32 -27.45
CA ALA A 16 -1.59 -17.06 -26.32
C ALA A 16 -0.84 -17.16 -24.97
N ALA A 17 0.00 -18.19 -24.79
CA ALA A 17 0.83 -18.33 -23.60
C ALA A 17 1.78 -17.13 -23.45
N THR A 18 2.48 -16.76 -24.53
CA THR A 18 3.41 -15.62 -24.52
C THR A 18 2.70 -14.33 -24.13
N ALA A 19 1.54 -14.05 -24.73
CA ALA A 19 0.74 -12.88 -24.40
C ALA A 19 0.30 -12.87 -22.93
N HIS A 20 -0.16 -14.03 -22.41
CA HIS A 20 -0.54 -14.17 -21.00
C HIS A 20 0.63 -13.91 -20.04
N PHE A 21 1.82 -14.45 -20.35
CA PHE A 21 3.01 -14.20 -19.55
C PHE A 21 3.46 -12.74 -19.58
N MET A 22 3.38 -12.08 -20.74
CA MET A 22 3.69 -10.66 -20.86
C MET A 22 2.75 -9.79 -20.02
N VAL A 23 1.45 -10.08 -20.06
CA VAL A 23 0.45 -9.36 -19.24
C VAL A 23 0.73 -9.54 -17.76
N ARG A 24 0.91 -10.78 -17.28
CA ARG A 24 1.24 -11.03 -15.88
C ARG A 24 2.53 -10.37 -15.43
N SER A 25 3.58 -10.44 -16.25
CA SER A 25 4.85 -9.80 -15.92
C SER A 25 4.72 -8.28 -15.77
N ALA A 26 3.84 -7.66 -16.56
CA ALA A 26 3.56 -6.23 -16.42
C ALA A 26 2.78 -5.91 -15.14
N GLU A 27 1.76 -6.72 -14.79
CA GLU A 27 1.00 -6.60 -13.54
C GLU A 27 1.89 -6.78 -12.29
N ASP A 28 2.74 -7.81 -12.30
CA ASP A 28 3.68 -8.10 -11.20
C ASP A 28 4.64 -6.93 -11.00
N LYS A 29 5.15 -6.34 -12.09
CA LYS A 29 6.07 -5.18 -12.02
C LYS A 29 5.43 -3.97 -11.33
N VAL A 30 4.15 -3.69 -11.58
CA VAL A 30 3.43 -2.58 -10.93
C VAL A 30 3.24 -2.89 -9.44
N THR A 31 2.86 -4.13 -9.13
CA THR A 31 2.70 -4.60 -7.74
C THR A 31 4.01 -4.50 -6.98
N ASP A 32 5.11 -5.00 -7.52
CA ASP A 32 6.44 -4.95 -6.92
C ASP A 32 6.90 -3.50 -6.72
N ARG A 33 6.63 -2.62 -7.70
CA ARG A 33 6.94 -1.19 -7.57
C ARG A 33 6.13 -0.55 -6.44
N MET A 34 4.86 -0.91 -6.28
CA MET A 34 4.03 -0.43 -5.17
C MET A 34 4.57 -0.92 -3.82
N LEU A 35 4.93 -2.20 -3.71
CA LEU A 35 5.49 -2.77 -2.49
C LEU A 35 6.81 -2.10 -2.11
N SER A 36 7.69 -1.84 -3.08
CA SER A 36 8.94 -1.12 -2.83
C SER A 36 8.73 0.32 -2.38
N GLN A 37 7.56 0.93 -2.66
CA GLN A 37 7.22 2.22 -2.07
C GLN A 37 6.98 2.12 -0.56
N ALA A 38 6.36 1.04 -0.09
CA ALA A 38 6.12 0.85 1.34
C ALA A 38 7.42 0.65 2.11
N ASP A 39 8.42 0.01 1.49
CA ASP A 39 9.71 -0.25 2.12
C ASP A 39 10.55 1.04 2.32
N ARG A 40 10.13 2.16 1.73
CA ARG A 40 10.72 3.49 1.99
C ARG A 40 10.29 4.06 3.35
N PHE A 41 9.18 3.61 3.92
CA PHE A 41 8.75 4.04 5.25
C PHE A 41 9.64 3.38 6.30
N ALA A 42 10.21 4.19 7.20
CA ALA A 42 11.10 3.71 8.25
C ALA A 42 10.30 3.13 9.43
N ILE A 43 9.56 2.04 9.17
CA ILE A 43 8.74 1.36 10.18
C ILE A 43 9.66 0.71 11.23
N PRO A 44 9.53 1.06 12.53
CA PRO A 44 10.34 0.46 13.58
C PRO A 44 10.12 -1.06 13.69
N ALA A 45 11.20 -1.80 13.91
CA ALA A 45 11.16 -3.27 13.96
C ALA A 45 10.45 -3.84 15.20
N ASP A 46 10.29 -3.03 16.24
CA ASP A 46 9.55 -3.36 17.46
C ASP A 46 8.02 -3.24 17.28
N TRP A 47 7.56 -2.63 16.18
CA TRP A 47 6.14 -2.53 15.88
C TRP A 47 5.58 -3.85 15.37
N LYS A 48 4.49 -4.30 15.99
CA LYS A 48 3.85 -5.56 15.63
C LYS A 48 2.89 -5.34 14.46
N LEU A 49 3.14 -6.00 13.34
CA LEU A 49 2.19 -6.06 12.23
C LEU A 49 0.91 -6.77 12.69
N ILE A 50 -0.24 -6.09 12.57
CA ILE A 50 -1.55 -6.63 12.96
C ILE A 50 -2.40 -7.02 11.76
N ASP A 51 -2.20 -6.36 10.61
CA ASP A 51 -2.96 -6.61 9.39
C ASP A 51 -2.14 -6.18 8.16
N GLU A 52 -2.25 -6.97 7.10
CA GLU A 52 -1.68 -6.65 5.79
C GLU A 52 -2.63 -7.12 4.69
N ILE A 53 -2.95 -6.20 3.79
CA ILE A 53 -3.76 -6.46 2.61
C ILE A 53 -3.01 -5.92 1.41
N VAL A 54 -2.61 -6.79 0.49
CA VAL A 54 -2.04 -6.42 -0.81
C VAL A 54 -3.03 -6.78 -1.90
N ARG A 55 -3.46 -5.79 -2.66
CA ARG A 55 -4.26 -5.93 -3.88
C ARG A 55 -3.31 -5.68 -5.06
N PRO A 56 -2.91 -6.73 -5.81
CA PRO A 56 -2.02 -6.57 -6.94
C PRO A 56 -2.71 -5.84 -8.10
N GLU A 57 -1.91 -5.36 -9.04
CA GLU A 57 -2.39 -4.87 -10.32
C GLU A 57 -3.15 -5.99 -11.05
N ARG A 58 -4.21 -5.60 -11.76
CA ARG A 58 -4.94 -6.48 -12.69
C ARG A 58 -5.16 -5.69 -13.97
N PHE A 59 -5.10 -6.37 -15.12
CA PHE A 59 -5.09 -5.83 -16.48
C PHE A 59 -6.09 -4.71 -16.74
N MET A 60 -7.22 -4.71 -16.03
CA MET A 60 -8.07 -3.52 -15.88
C MET A 60 -8.54 -3.37 -14.42
N CYS A 61 -8.24 -2.22 -13.81
CA CYS A 61 -8.90 -1.79 -12.59
C CYS A 61 -10.02 -0.78 -12.90
N ILE A 62 -11.24 -1.29 -13.07
CA ILE A 62 -12.45 -0.48 -13.33
C ILE A 62 -13.54 -0.94 -12.36
N SER A 63 -14.21 0.04 -11.72
CA SER A 63 -15.44 -0.12 -10.94
C SER A 63 -15.37 -1.25 -9.89
N THR A 64 -15.75 -2.48 -10.25
CA THR A 64 -15.79 -3.66 -9.38
C THR A 64 -14.45 -4.36 -9.21
N ASN A 65 -13.45 -4.07 -10.05
CA ASN A 65 -12.06 -4.50 -9.86
C ASN A 65 -11.25 -3.39 -9.18
N PRO A 66 -10.91 -3.52 -7.90
CA PRO A 66 -10.16 -2.48 -7.18
C PRO A 66 -8.77 -2.31 -7.78
N CYS A 67 -8.34 -1.05 -7.92
CA CYS A 67 -6.99 -0.70 -8.33
C CYS A 67 -5.94 -1.18 -7.34
N PRO A 68 -4.69 -1.36 -7.81
CA PRO A 68 -3.60 -1.83 -6.98
C PRO A 68 -3.47 -0.95 -5.75
N SER A 69 -3.47 -1.62 -4.62
CA SER A 69 -3.40 -0.95 -3.34
C SER A 69 -2.81 -1.88 -2.31
N MET A 70 -2.15 -1.29 -1.32
CA MET A 70 -1.74 -2.00 -0.13
C MET A 70 -2.20 -1.26 1.10
N SER A 71 -2.50 -2.03 2.12
CA SER A 71 -2.79 -1.55 3.47
C SER A 71 -1.96 -2.38 4.43
N ARG A 72 -1.22 -1.73 5.30
CA ARG A 72 -0.51 -2.36 6.41
C ARG A 72 -0.88 -1.65 7.69
N ARG A 73 -1.07 -2.39 8.77
CA ARG A 73 -1.36 -1.83 10.08
C ARG A 73 -0.46 -2.43 11.12
N TRP A 74 0.01 -1.59 12.02
CA TRP A 74 0.87 -1.97 13.12
C TRP A 74 0.31 -1.50 14.45
N GLU A 75 0.64 -2.24 15.50
CA GLU A 75 0.52 -1.85 16.89
C GLU A 75 1.91 -1.44 17.40
N THR A 76 2.00 -0.24 17.98
CA THR A 76 3.29 0.40 18.28
C THR A 76 3.84 0.03 19.65
N GLY A 77 3.03 -0.60 20.50
CA GLY A 77 3.37 -0.90 21.90
C GLY A 77 3.48 0.32 22.82
N LYS A 78 3.35 1.55 22.31
CA LYS A 78 3.48 2.81 23.05
C LYS A 78 2.64 3.93 22.44
N GLU A 79 2.44 5.01 23.19
CA GLU A 79 2.01 6.27 22.56
C GLU A 79 3.15 6.84 21.71
N LEU A 80 2.85 7.31 20.50
CA LEU A 80 3.82 7.95 19.63
C LEU A 80 3.89 9.45 19.91
N THR A 81 5.08 10.00 19.77
CA THR A 81 5.34 11.44 19.70
C THR A 81 5.33 11.90 18.24
N ASP A 82 5.21 13.21 18.01
CA ASP A 82 5.34 13.78 16.66
C ASP A 82 6.68 13.39 16.00
N ASN A 83 7.76 13.27 16.79
CA ASN A 83 9.07 12.83 16.31
C ASN A 83 9.09 11.36 15.89
N ASP A 84 8.40 10.46 16.60
CA ASP A 84 8.31 9.05 16.21
C ASP A 84 7.64 8.94 14.83
N VAL A 85 6.56 9.68 14.59
CA VAL A 85 5.84 9.63 13.31
C VAL A 85 6.61 10.34 12.21
N ALA A 86 7.27 11.47 12.50
CA ALA A 86 8.15 12.16 11.58
C ALA A 86 9.31 11.26 11.13
N ALA A 87 9.88 10.47 12.04
CA ALA A 87 10.94 9.50 11.71
C ALA A 87 10.44 8.45 10.72
N VAL A 88 9.21 7.93 10.89
CA VAL A 88 8.59 6.96 9.97
C VAL A 88 8.47 7.52 8.55
N VAL A 89 8.01 8.76 8.41
CA VAL A 89 7.83 9.38 7.08
C VAL A 89 9.11 9.95 6.47
N SER A 90 10.17 10.15 7.27
CA SER A 90 11.43 10.73 6.80
C SER A 90 12.13 9.91 5.71
N GLY A 91 12.03 8.57 5.78
CA GLY A 91 12.62 7.65 4.81
C GLY A 91 11.91 7.63 3.46
N VAL A 92 10.68 8.19 3.40
CA VAL A 92 9.84 8.12 2.21
C VAL A 92 10.47 8.90 1.06
N GLY A 93 11.24 9.96 1.31
CA GLY A 93 11.89 10.73 0.23
C GLY A 93 10.92 11.50 -0.68
N VAL A 94 9.65 11.63 -0.27
CA VAL A 94 8.71 12.62 -0.80
C VAL A 94 8.10 13.42 0.33
N GLU A 95 7.56 14.60 0.01
CA GLU A 95 6.87 15.42 0.99
C GLU A 95 5.59 14.72 1.48
N MET A 96 5.48 14.60 2.80
CA MET A 96 4.32 14.06 3.50
C MET A 96 3.74 15.18 4.38
N THR A 97 2.49 15.56 4.12
CA THR A 97 1.80 16.63 4.84
C THR A 97 0.88 16.03 5.90
N ALA A 98 1.05 16.44 7.16
CA ALA A 98 0.13 16.12 8.25
C ALA A 98 -1.11 17.02 8.22
N ASP A 99 -2.27 16.47 8.55
CA ASP A 99 -3.52 17.22 8.76
C ASP A 99 -3.55 17.99 10.08
N GLY A 100 -2.66 17.65 11.02
CA GLY A 100 -2.48 18.32 12.31
C GLY A 100 -1.45 17.60 13.19
N PRO A 101 -1.28 18.06 14.44
CA PRO A 101 -0.40 17.41 15.42
C PRO A 101 -0.85 15.98 15.73
N CYS A 102 0.10 15.06 15.95
CA CYS A 102 -0.18 13.67 16.28
C CYS A 102 -0.43 13.48 17.78
N LYS A 103 -1.37 14.25 18.34
CA LYS A 103 -1.74 14.17 19.76
C LYS A 103 -3.23 13.97 19.99
N ARG A 104 -3.57 12.99 20.84
CA ARG A 104 -4.96 12.73 21.25
C ARG A 104 -5.53 13.98 21.92
N GLN A 105 -6.73 14.39 21.49
CA GLN A 105 -7.44 15.46 22.18
C GLN A 105 -8.05 14.95 23.51
N PRO A 106 -8.05 15.77 24.59
CA PRO A 106 -8.45 15.33 25.93
C PRO A 106 -9.88 14.79 26.04
N ASN A 107 -10.80 15.31 25.23
CA ASN A 107 -12.23 15.03 25.34
C ASN A 107 -12.72 13.92 24.38
N VAL A 108 -11.81 13.27 23.66
CA VAL A 108 -12.17 12.20 22.72
C VAL A 108 -12.26 10.87 23.47
N ILE A 109 -13.37 10.16 23.31
CA ILE A 109 -13.63 8.85 23.94
C ILE A 109 -13.55 7.77 22.85
N GLY A 110 -12.95 6.63 23.18
CA GLY A 110 -12.83 5.48 22.27
C GLY A 110 -11.82 5.68 21.14
N ASN A 111 -11.91 4.81 20.13
CA ASN A 111 -10.97 4.79 19.02
C ASN A 111 -11.08 6.06 18.16
N SER A 112 -9.95 6.73 17.91
CA SER A 112 -9.90 7.95 17.12
C SER A 112 -8.61 8.02 16.30
N THR A 113 -8.74 8.39 15.03
CA THR A 113 -7.60 8.83 14.22
C THR A 113 -7.15 10.19 14.73
N ILE A 114 -5.91 10.26 15.19
CA ILE A 114 -5.33 11.45 15.78
C ILE A 114 -4.70 12.35 14.71
N CYS A 115 -3.98 11.74 13.76
CA CYS A 115 -3.38 12.46 12.65
C CYS A 115 -3.32 11.56 11.41
N LEU A 116 -3.25 12.22 10.26
CA LEU A 116 -3.13 11.64 8.94
C LEU A 116 -2.06 12.40 8.16
N PHE A 117 -1.05 11.66 7.70
CA PHE A 117 -0.11 12.15 6.71
C PHE A 117 -0.56 11.74 5.33
N THR A 118 -0.49 12.67 4.38
CA THR A 118 -0.76 12.40 2.97
C THR A 118 0.42 12.84 2.12
N GLY A 119 0.70 12.10 1.06
CA GLY A 119 1.76 12.43 0.12
C GLY A 119 1.50 11.84 -1.25
N LYS A 120 2.30 12.26 -2.22
CA LYS A 120 2.19 11.81 -3.61
C LYS A 120 3.58 11.64 -4.22
N ASP A 121 3.79 10.56 -4.95
CA ASP A 121 5.01 10.32 -5.73
C ASP A 121 4.66 9.65 -7.05
N GLY A 122 4.87 10.35 -8.17
CA GLY A 122 4.52 9.84 -9.49
C GLY A 122 3.07 9.36 -9.56
N GLU A 123 2.85 8.07 -9.81
CA GLU A 123 1.52 7.46 -9.85
C GLU A 123 0.98 7.08 -8.46
N PHE A 124 1.77 7.10 -7.38
CA PHE A 124 1.32 6.63 -6.07
C PHE A 124 0.80 7.77 -5.19
N ASN A 125 -0.24 7.46 -4.41
CA ASN A 125 -0.69 8.28 -3.30
C ASN A 125 -0.47 7.52 -2.00
N TYR A 126 -0.05 8.24 -0.96
CA TYR A 126 0.25 7.72 0.37
C TYR A 126 -0.72 8.28 1.41
N TRP A 127 -1.13 7.43 2.34
CA TRP A 127 -1.85 7.81 3.55
C TRP A 127 -1.26 7.05 4.74
N LEU A 128 -0.66 7.77 5.69
CA LEU A 128 -0.22 7.20 6.97
C LEU A 128 -1.11 7.76 8.07
N SER A 129 -1.96 6.92 8.66
CA SER A 129 -2.82 7.31 9.78
C SER A 129 -2.26 6.81 11.11
N VAL A 130 -2.42 7.63 12.15
CA VAL A 130 -2.15 7.23 13.53
C VAL A 130 -3.46 7.27 14.30
N ALA A 131 -3.83 6.14 14.89
CA ALA A 131 -5.05 5.99 15.68
C ALA A 131 -4.72 5.68 17.14
N SER A 132 -5.48 6.28 18.06
CA SER A 132 -5.45 5.95 19.48
C SER A 132 -6.75 5.24 19.87
N PRO A 133 -6.65 3.98 20.34
CA PRO A 133 -7.80 3.25 20.87
C PRO A 133 -8.40 3.89 22.13
N GLY A 134 -7.56 4.49 22.98
CA GLY A 134 -7.95 5.14 24.23
C GLY A 134 -6.80 5.95 24.85
N PRO A 135 -7.06 6.75 25.89
CA PRO A 135 -6.01 7.49 26.61
C PRO A 135 -5.00 6.54 27.26
N GLY A 136 -3.70 6.75 27.03
CA GLY A 136 -2.63 5.90 27.58
C GLY A 136 -2.50 4.53 26.90
N GLU A 137 -3.32 4.23 25.90
CA GLU A 137 -3.24 2.97 25.16
C GLU A 137 -2.25 3.06 24.01
N PRO A 138 -1.54 1.97 23.69
CA PRO A 138 -0.69 1.88 22.52
C PRO A 138 -1.41 2.32 21.25
N GLN A 139 -0.73 3.15 20.46
CA GLN A 139 -1.29 3.63 19.21
C GLN A 139 -1.20 2.56 18.11
N LYS A 140 -2.01 2.76 17.07
CA LYS A 140 -2.00 1.93 15.87
C LYS A 140 -1.66 2.80 14.68
N VAL A 141 -0.74 2.34 13.86
CA VAL A 141 -0.35 3.04 12.63
C VAL A 141 -0.90 2.27 11.45
N GLY A 142 -1.51 2.97 10.50
CA GLY A 142 -1.99 2.41 9.24
C GLY A 142 -1.31 3.08 8.07
N LEU A 143 -0.65 2.31 7.21
CA LEU A 143 -0.13 2.76 5.93
C LEU A 143 -1.04 2.27 4.82
N ASN A 144 -1.48 3.17 3.96
CA ASN A 144 -2.18 2.85 2.72
C ASN A 144 -1.44 3.47 1.55
N ILE A 145 -1.17 2.66 0.53
CA ILE A 145 -0.61 3.12 -0.75
C ILE A 145 -1.58 2.68 -1.84
N ARG A 146 -1.88 3.59 -2.76
CA ARG A 146 -2.71 3.30 -3.92
C ARG A 146 -2.05 3.86 -5.16
N ALA A 147 -2.03 3.09 -6.25
CA ALA A 147 -1.72 3.69 -7.55
C ALA A 147 -2.90 4.56 -8.00
N ARG A 148 -2.59 5.67 -8.66
CA ARG A 148 -3.55 6.54 -9.33
C ARG A 148 -4.03 5.82 -10.58
N THR A 149 -5.34 5.77 -10.73
CA THR A 149 -5.96 5.50 -12.02
C THR A 149 -5.52 6.57 -13.01
N LEU A 150 -5.10 6.14 -14.20
CA LEU A 150 -4.96 7.00 -15.37
C LEU A 150 -6.33 7.48 -15.86
#